data_AF-A0A1G7BUS7-F1
#
_entry.id   AF-A0A1G7BUS7-F1
#
_cell.length_a   1.000
_cell.length_b   1.000
_cell.length_c   1.000
_cell.angle_alpha   90.00
_cell.angle_beta   90.00
_cell.angle_gamma   90.00
#
_symmetry.space_group_name_H-M   'P 1'
#
loop_
_entity.id
_entity.type
_entity.pdbx_description
1 polymer ?
#
loop_
_entity_poly.entity_id
_entity_poly.type
_entity_poly.pdbx_seq_one_letter_code
_entity_poly.pdbx_strand_id
1 'polypeptide(L)'
;ASQGREVLRDLYTTIKDSDEHVKFAFLTGVSKFSKVSVFSGLNNLKDISLNPTYATLCGYTQHDLETTFAAHLQGADMAQVRQWYNGYNFLGERVYNPFDILLFSKNDQRFKNYWFATGTPTFLIKLIRQNNFYLPQLDRLEVSEGLIDSFDIDNLQLVPLLFQTGYLSIKSVQPSLRGGQLFRLGFPNREVLLSFTDVLIHFLTEHQSERIRFQEQLYALLQAGDMAQLRDCLKALFAAIPYNNYVNNTISSYEGYYASVIYAYLASLGLDLTAEDVTSKGRIDLSLRLDNAIYLIEFKVDGGGKALEQIRQRNYQQKYQGQGKPIYLIGIDFDSAERNLTAFDWEQWG
;
A
#
# COMPACT_ATOMS: atom_id res chain seq x y z
N ALA A 1 8.76 -23.12 13.77
CA ALA A 1 8.19 -21.92 14.42
C ALA A 1 8.26 -22.02 15.95
N SER A 2 7.73 -23.09 16.57
CA SER A 2 7.78 -23.28 18.03
C SER A 2 9.20 -23.28 18.62
N GLN A 3 10.13 -24.01 18.00
CA GLN A 3 11.53 -24.07 18.46
C GLN A 3 12.22 -22.69 18.44
N GLY A 4 11.97 -21.87 17.41
CA GLY A 4 12.51 -20.51 17.34
C GLY A 4 11.96 -19.60 18.44
N ARG A 5 10.69 -19.79 18.81
CA ARG A 5 10.04 -19.07 19.92
C ARG A 5 10.69 -19.43 21.26
N GLU A 6 11.00 -20.69 21.48
CA GLU A 6 11.70 -21.15 22.69
C GLU A 6 13.12 -20.57 22.77
N VAL A 7 13.89 -20.64 21.69
CA VAL A 7 15.24 -20.06 21.63
C VAL A 7 15.23 -18.57 21.95
N LEU A 8 14.31 -17.80 21.34
CA LEU A 8 14.17 -16.38 21.62
C LEU A 8 13.75 -16.12 23.07
N ARG A 9 12.81 -16.90 23.61
CA ARG A 9 12.37 -16.77 25.01
C ARG A 9 13.53 -16.99 25.97
N ASP A 10 14.33 -18.02 25.73
CA ASP A 10 15.45 -18.39 26.61
C ASP A 10 16.57 -17.32 26.53
N LEU A 11 16.82 -16.76 25.34
CA LEU A 11 17.71 -15.61 25.17
C LEU A 11 17.22 -14.40 25.98
N TYR A 12 15.96 -14.02 25.82
CA TYR A 12 15.36 -12.88 26.52
C TYR A 12 15.34 -13.06 28.04
N THR A 13 15.06 -14.27 28.51
CA THR A 13 15.10 -14.60 29.94
C THR A 13 16.53 -14.44 30.49
N THR A 14 17.54 -14.91 29.76
CA THR A 14 18.95 -14.75 30.13
C THR A 14 19.36 -13.28 30.25
N ILE A 15 18.90 -12.42 29.33
CA ILE A 15 19.15 -10.98 29.38
C ILE A 15 18.56 -10.37 30.65
N LYS A 16 17.34 -10.74 31.03
CA LYS A 16 16.70 -10.25 32.26
C LYS A 16 17.40 -10.78 33.51
N ASP A 17 17.75 -12.06 33.56
CA ASP A 17 18.42 -12.64 34.72
C ASP A 17 19.80 -11.99 34.96
N SER A 18 20.40 -11.43 33.91
CA SER A 18 21.67 -10.69 33.96
C SER A 18 21.51 -9.17 34.08
N ASP A 19 20.31 -8.63 34.39
CA ASP A 19 20.02 -7.18 34.38
C ASP A 19 21.03 -6.37 35.22
N GLU A 20 21.48 -6.89 36.37
CA GLU A 20 22.49 -6.25 37.21
C GLU A 20 23.87 -6.08 36.55
N HIS A 21 24.14 -6.87 35.50
CA HIS A 21 25.38 -6.84 34.71
C HIS A 21 25.20 -6.14 33.36
N VAL A 22 23.96 -5.84 32.96
CA VAL A 22 23.66 -5.21 31.66
C VAL A 22 23.54 -3.71 31.84
N LYS A 23 24.58 -2.97 31.44
CA LYS A 23 24.55 -1.49 31.45
C LYS A 23 23.50 -0.93 30.48
N PHE A 24 23.33 -1.55 29.31
CA PHE A 24 22.40 -1.12 28.28
C PHE A 24 22.13 -2.27 27.30
N ALA A 25 20.85 -2.51 26.99
CA ALA A 25 20.41 -3.40 25.93
C ALA A 25 19.44 -2.67 25.00
N PHE A 26 19.73 -2.70 23.70
CA PHE A 26 18.84 -2.20 22.66
C PHE A 26 18.40 -3.36 21.77
N LEU A 27 17.10 -3.56 21.70
CA LEU A 27 16.48 -4.64 20.94
C LEU A 27 15.69 -4.02 19.79
N THR A 28 15.95 -4.50 18.58
CA THR A 28 15.27 -4.08 17.35
C THR A 28 14.87 -5.31 16.55
N GLY A 29 13.82 -5.18 15.75
CA GLY A 29 13.26 -6.27 14.98
C GLY A 29 12.02 -5.82 14.21
N VAL A 30 11.48 -6.72 13.39
CA VAL A 30 10.29 -6.46 12.57
C VAL A 30 9.03 -6.45 13.43
N SER A 31 8.86 -7.47 14.27
CA SER A 31 7.65 -7.63 15.09
C SER A 31 7.83 -7.06 16.48
N LYS A 32 6.77 -6.39 16.97
CA LYS A 32 6.70 -5.85 18.33
C LYS A 32 6.62 -6.98 19.36
N PHE A 33 7.25 -6.79 20.51
CA PHE A 33 7.15 -7.70 21.64
C PHE A 33 5.80 -7.54 22.35
N SER A 34 4.96 -8.58 22.29
CA SER A 34 3.80 -8.70 23.18
C SER A 34 4.30 -9.00 24.60
N LYS A 35 4.16 -8.01 25.50
CA LYS A 35 4.50 -8.17 26.93
C LYS A 35 3.63 -9.21 27.66
N VAL A 36 2.55 -9.70 27.04
CA VAL A 36 1.39 -10.25 27.78
C VAL A 36 1.20 -11.77 27.69
N SER A 37 1.75 -12.52 26.73
CA SER A 37 1.45 -13.98 26.72
C SER A 37 2.58 -14.95 26.40
N VAL A 38 3.74 -14.50 25.91
CA VAL A 38 4.80 -15.42 25.46
C VAL A 38 6.11 -15.27 26.25
N PHE A 39 6.39 -14.08 26.76
CA PHE A 39 7.68 -13.71 27.34
C PHE A 39 7.50 -13.05 28.71
N SER A 40 6.81 -13.70 29.65
CA SER A 40 6.77 -13.24 31.06
C SER A 40 8.18 -13.04 31.66
N GLY A 41 9.20 -13.63 31.01
CA GLY A 41 10.62 -13.45 31.30
C GLY A 41 11.26 -12.14 30.84
N LEU A 42 10.62 -11.21 30.12
CA LEU A 42 11.26 -9.92 29.74
C LEU A 42 10.28 -8.74 29.75
N ASN A 43 9.93 -8.29 30.96
CA ASN A 43 8.94 -7.24 31.20
C ASN A 43 9.54 -5.86 31.60
N ASN A 44 10.86 -5.76 31.74
CA ASN A 44 11.61 -4.55 32.09
C ASN A 44 11.96 -3.67 30.88
N LEU A 45 11.60 -4.05 29.65
CA LEU A 45 11.85 -3.24 28.45
C LEU A 45 10.92 -2.02 28.37
N LYS A 46 11.52 -0.88 28.01
CA LYS A 46 10.80 0.32 27.58
C LYS A 46 10.61 0.27 26.07
N ASP A 47 9.36 0.22 25.62
CA ASP A 47 9.04 0.37 24.20
C ASP A 47 9.15 1.84 23.80
N ILE A 48 9.93 2.09 22.74
CA ILE A 48 10.16 3.43 22.18
C ILE A 48 9.77 3.50 20.69
N SER A 49 9.14 2.45 20.14
CA SER A 49 8.89 2.29 18.70
C SER A 49 8.08 3.43 18.09
N LEU A 50 7.12 3.98 18.85
CA LEU A 50 6.28 5.12 18.47
C LEU A 50 6.53 6.32 19.39
N ASN A 51 7.75 6.45 19.94
CA ASN A 51 8.11 7.62 20.71
C ASN A 51 8.72 8.69 19.78
N PRO A 52 8.12 9.89 19.65
CA PRO A 52 8.59 10.95 18.75
C PRO A 52 10.06 11.33 18.92
N THR A 53 10.62 11.22 20.14
CA THR A 53 12.02 11.50 20.43
C THR A 53 12.98 10.60 19.66
N TYR A 54 12.54 9.40 19.27
CA TYR A 54 13.34 8.40 18.56
C TYR A 54 12.86 8.18 17.12
N ALA A 55 12.01 9.06 16.60
CA ALA A 55 11.33 8.86 15.31
C ALA A 55 12.28 8.66 14.12
N THR A 56 13.49 9.23 14.19
CA THR A 56 14.48 9.16 13.12
C THR A 56 15.54 8.07 13.31
N LEU A 57 15.49 7.31 14.42
CA LEU A 57 16.56 6.39 14.82
C LEU A 57 16.92 5.32 13.78
N CYS A 58 15.93 4.85 13.01
CA CYS A 58 16.07 3.73 12.07
C CYS A 58 16.20 4.14 10.60
N GLY A 59 16.45 5.42 10.30
CA GLY A 59 16.58 5.87 8.92
C GLY A 59 17.38 7.16 8.77
N TYR A 60 17.57 7.60 7.53
CA TYR A 60 18.21 8.89 7.26
C TYR A 60 17.16 9.99 7.17
N THR A 61 17.46 11.16 7.70
CA THR A 61 16.65 12.38 7.56
C THR A 61 16.93 13.07 6.23
N GLN A 62 16.12 14.07 5.88
CA GLN A 62 16.47 14.93 4.75
C GLN A 62 17.82 15.63 4.98
N HIS A 63 18.05 16.07 6.21
CA HIS A 63 19.28 16.75 6.61
C HIS A 63 20.51 15.87 6.40
N ASP A 64 20.44 14.59 6.74
CA ASP A 64 21.54 13.64 6.52
C ASP A 64 21.90 13.52 5.04
N LEU A 65 20.90 13.45 4.16
CA LEU A 65 21.10 13.37 2.71
C LEU A 65 21.76 14.64 2.16
N GLU A 66 21.36 15.82 2.66
CA GLU A 66 21.85 17.12 2.22
C GLU A 66 23.21 17.52 2.81
N THR A 67 23.69 16.81 3.82
CA THR A 67 24.95 17.11 4.51
C THR A 67 25.93 15.95 4.42
N THR A 68 25.72 14.89 5.20
CA THR A 68 26.59 13.72 5.30
C THR A 68 26.74 13.00 3.96
N PHE A 69 25.65 12.87 3.19
CA PHE A 69 25.66 12.19 1.89
C PHE A 69 25.76 13.14 0.69
N ALA A 70 25.95 14.44 0.90
CA ALA A 70 25.88 15.45 -0.18
C ALA A 70 26.81 15.13 -1.36
N ALA A 71 28.05 14.71 -1.06
CA ALA A 71 29.03 14.34 -2.09
C ALA A 71 28.60 13.11 -2.92
N HIS A 72 27.85 12.20 -2.31
CA HIS A 72 27.37 10.97 -2.93
C HIS A 72 26.08 11.15 -3.75
N LEU A 73 25.37 12.25 -3.52
CA LEU A 73 24.09 12.59 -4.15
C LEU A 73 24.19 13.83 -5.04
N GLN A 74 25.41 14.28 -5.36
CA GLN A 74 25.61 15.41 -6.25
C GLN A 74 24.95 15.13 -7.62
N GLY A 75 24.13 16.07 -8.08
CA GLY A 75 23.40 15.97 -9.35
C GLY A 75 22.08 15.19 -9.29
N ALA A 76 21.76 14.57 -8.14
CA ALA A 76 20.49 13.86 -7.97
C ALA A 76 19.31 14.84 -7.92
N ASP A 77 18.19 14.46 -8.54
CA ASP A 77 16.91 15.15 -8.33
C ASP A 77 16.36 14.77 -6.95
N MET A 78 16.63 15.64 -5.96
CA MET A 78 16.23 15.39 -4.57
C MET A 78 14.71 15.34 -4.37
N ALA A 79 13.90 15.92 -5.26
CA ALA A 79 12.45 15.79 -5.20
C ALA A 79 12.03 14.36 -5.60
N GLN A 80 12.64 13.81 -6.65
CA GLN A 80 12.43 12.42 -7.02
C GLN A 80 12.99 11.45 -5.97
N VAL A 81 14.17 11.70 -5.40
CA VAL A 81 14.72 10.89 -4.29
C VAL A 81 13.74 10.84 -3.12
N ARG A 82 13.16 11.99 -2.75
CA ARG A 82 12.12 12.05 -1.71
C ARG A 82 10.89 11.23 -2.07
N GLN A 83 10.38 11.36 -3.29
CA GLN A 83 9.18 10.63 -3.73
C GLN A 83 9.41 9.10 -3.77
N TRP A 84 10.61 8.68 -4.19
CA TRP A 84 10.95 7.27 -4.32
C TRP A 84 11.24 6.60 -2.99
N TYR A 85 11.99 7.25 -2.10
CA TYR A 85 12.65 6.59 -0.97
C TYR A 85 12.27 7.15 0.41
N ASN A 86 11.69 8.35 0.51
CA ASN A 86 11.24 8.89 1.80
C ASN A 86 9.79 8.53 2.10
N GLY A 87 9.48 8.21 3.36
CA GLY A 87 8.08 8.08 3.75
C GLY A 87 7.80 7.32 5.03
N TYR A 88 8.81 6.68 5.61
CA TYR A 88 8.67 5.96 6.88
C TYR A 88 8.52 6.95 8.02
N ASN A 89 7.47 6.80 8.82
CA ASN A 89 7.10 7.70 9.89
C ASN A 89 6.78 6.94 11.17
N PHE A 90 7.49 7.31 12.24
CA PHE A 90 7.36 6.75 13.58
C PHE A 90 6.97 7.85 14.60
N LEU A 91 6.02 8.70 14.21
CA LEU A 91 5.54 9.88 14.96
C LEU A 91 6.55 11.03 15.05
N GLY A 92 7.20 11.37 13.94
CA GLY A 92 8.10 12.51 13.87
C GLY A 92 8.48 12.89 12.44
N GLU A 93 9.73 13.27 12.23
CA GLU A 93 10.28 13.47 10.88
C GLU A 93 10.26 12.14 10.11
N ARG A 94 9.88 12.21 8.83
CA ARG A 94 9.91 11.04 7.95
C ARG A 94 11.34 10.73 7.54
N VAL A 95 11.67 9.44 7.56
CA VAL A 95 13.00 8.97 7.19
C VAL A 95 13.02 8.18 5.89
N TYR A 96 14.17 8.23 5.25
CA TYR A 96 14.59 7.38 4.16
C TYR A 96 15.06 6.03 4.69
N ASN A 97 14.75 4.97 3.94
CA ASN A 97 15.37 3.67 4.16
C ASN A 97 16.89 3.77 3.88
N PRO A 98 17.77 3.44 4.84
CA PRO A 98 19.21 3.54 4.66
C PRO A 98 19.73 2.73 3.48
N PHE A 99 19.21 1.52 3.27
CA PHE A 99 19.69 0.62 2.24
C PHE A 99 19.35 1.13 0.84
N ASP A 100 18.17 1.73 0.66
CA ASP A 100 17.74 2.29 -0.62
C ASP A 100 18.62 3.46 -1.02
N ILE A 101 18.98 4.35 -0.08
CA ILE A 101 19.87 5.49 -0.36
C ILE A 101 21.30 5.04 -0.68
N LEU A 102 21.82 4.07 0.07
CA LEU A 102 23.15 3.51 -0.18
C LEU A 102 23.22 2.82 -1.56
N LEU A 103 22.20 2.04 -1.91
CA LEU A 103 22.14 1.37 -3.21
C LEU A 103 21.85 2.34 -4.36
N PHE A 104 20.98 3.33 -4.17
CA PHE A 104 20.75 4.40 -5.14
C PHE A 104 22.06 5.11 -5.47
N SER A 105 22.81 5.55 -4.45
CA SER A 105 24.11 6.21 -4.66
C SER A 105 25.14 5.28 -5.33
N LYS A 106 25.22 4.01 -4.90
CA LYS A 106 26.14 3.03 -5.47
C LYS A 106 25.84 2.68 -6.94
N ASN A 107 24.59 2.76 -7.38
CA ASN A 107 24.15 2.36 -8.71
C ASN A 107 23.91 3.56 -9.64
N ASP A 108 24.86 4.50 -9.67
CA ASP A 108 24.83 5.70 -10.53
C ASP A 108 23.56 6.56 -10.36
N GLN A 109 23.00 6.63 -9.15
CA GLN A 109 21.78 7.40 -8.87
C GLN A 109 20.58 6.98 -9.74
N ARG A 110 20.50 5.69 -10.09
CA ARG A 110 19.35 5.15 -10.85
C ARG A 110 18.17 4.88 -9.92
N PHE A 111 17.00 5.40 -10.26
CA PHE A 111 15.77 5.06 -9.55
C PHE A 111 15.34 3.62 -9.84
N LYS A 112 15.28 2.80 -8.79
CA LYS A 112 14.90 1.38 -8.79
C LYS A 112 14.29 0.97 -7.46
N ASN A 113 13.68 -0.21 -7.44
CA ASN A 113 13.22 -0.87 -6.23
C ASN A 113 14.39 -1.68 -5.61
N TYR A 114 15.08 -1.09 -4.64
CA TYR A 114 16.25 -1.64 -3.96
C TYR A 114 15.90 -2.52 -2.75
N TRP A 115 14.89 -2.13 -1.96
CA TRP A 115 14.42 -2.85 -0.78
C TRP A 115 13.73 -4.16 -1.15
N PHE A 116 12.95 -4.17 -2.22
CA PHE A 116 12.10 -5.32 -2.55
C PHE A 116 12.88 -6.55 -3.07
N ALA A 117 14.10 -6.34 -3.58
CA ALA A 117 14.94 -7.43 -4.10
C ALA A 117 15.34 -8.48 -3.03
N THR A 118 15.07 -8.22 -1.74
CA THR A 118 15.49 -9.09 -0.63
C THR A 118 14.43 -10.06 -0.10
N GLY A 119 13.20 -10.08 -0.64
CA GLY A 119 12.24 -11.15 -0.32
C GLY A 119 10.77 -10.86 -0.65
N THR A 120 10.11 -11.79 -1.34
CA THR A 120 8.68 -11.71 -1.67
C THR A 120 7.80 -11.90 -0.42
N PRO A 121 6.81 -11.04 -0.14
CA PRO A 121 5.94 -11.14 1.03
C PRO A 121 4.85 -12.20 0.86
N THR A 122 5.19 -13.41 0.40
CA THR A 122 4.24 -14.49 0.08
C THR A 122 3.29 -14.80 1.25
N PHE A 123 3.74 -14.63 2.50
CA PHE A 123 2.91 -14.78 3.68
C PHE A 123 1.82 -13.70 3.81
N LEU A 124 2.14 -12.42 3.61
CA LEU A 124 1.17 -11.32 3.66
C LEU A 124 0.10 -11.47 2.57
N ILE A 125 0.52 -11.91 1.39
CA ILE A 125 -0.36 -12.18 0.26
C ILE A 125 -1.35 -13.32 0.59
N LYS A 126 -0.88 -14.39 1.25
CA LYS A 126 -1.77 -15.45 1.74
C LYS A 126 -2.79 -14.92 2.75
N LEU A 127 -2.39 -14.02 3.65
CA LEU A 127 -3.30 -13.38 4.61
C LEU A 127 -4.34 -12.49 3.92
N ILE A 128 -3.95 -11.72 2.91
CA ILE A 128 -4.88 -10.93 2.09
C ILE A 128 -5.97 -11.83 1.51
N ARG A 129 -5.58 -12.99 0.96
CA ARG A 129 -6.52 -13.98 0.43
C ARG A 129 -7.44 -14.57 1.48
N GLN A 130 -6.87 -15.04 2.59
CA GLN A 130 -7.65 -15.68 3.65
C GLN A 130 -8.70 -14.75 4.25
N ASN A 131 -8.41 -13.46 4.31
CA ASN A 131 -9.32 -12.45 4.86
C ASN A 131 -10.23 -11.79 3.82
N ASN A 132 -10.17 -12.18 2.54
CA ASN A 132 -10.85 -11.50 1.43
C ASN A 132 -10.66 -9.97 1.48
N PHE A 133 -9.43 -9.53 1.75
CA PHE A 133 -9.16 -8.13 2.06
C PHE A 133 -9.39 -7.23 0.82
N TYR A 134 -10.22 -6.20 0.97
CA TYR A 134 -10.50 -5.23 -0.08
C TYR A 134 -9.30 -4.30 -0.28
N LEU A 135 -8.48 -4.55 -1.30
CA LEU A 135 -7.21 -3.86 -1.52
C LEU A 135 -7.29 -2.33 -1.65
N PRO A 136 -8.34 -1.73 -2.26
CA PRO A 136 -8.46 -0.27 -2.31
C PRO A 136 -8.46 0.39 -0.93
N GLN A 137 -8.81 -0.34 0.14
CA GLN A 137 -8.76 0.17 1.51
C GLN A 137 -7.32 0.50 1.98
N LEU A 138 -6.28 -0.10 1.39
CA LEU A 138 -4.87 0.09 1.80
C LEU A 138 -4.41 1.55 1.76
N ASP A 139 -4.96 2.37 0.85
CA ASP A 139 -4.59 3.79 0.70
C ASP A 139 -5.11 4.67 1.85
N ARG A 140 -6.07 4.17 2.63
CA ARG A 140 -6.76 4.95 3.67
C ARG A 140 -7.21 4.10 4.84
N LEU A 141 -6.31 3.26 5.33
CA LEU A 141 -6.56 2.49 6.55
C LEU A 141 -6.53 3.40 7.77
N GLU A 142 -7.66 3.52 8.47
CA GLU A 142 -7.73 4.14 9.78
C GLU A 142 -7.74 3.06 10.87
N VAL A 143 -6.80 3.16 11.80
CA VAL A 143 -6.58 2.15 12.85
C VAL A 143 -6.38 2.80 14.20
N SER A 144 -6.76 2.11 15.27
CA SER A 144 -6.45 2.53 16.64
C SER A 144 -5.00 2.20 17.00
N GLU A 145 -4.46 2.91 17.99
CA GLU A 145 -3.15 2.61 18.59
C GLU A 145 -3.02 1.13 19.00
N GLY A 146 -4.04 0.59 19.66
CA GLY A 146 -4.05 -0.80 20.11
C GLY A 146 -4.00 -1.83 18.99
N LEU A 147 -4.44 -1.49 17.77
CA LEU A 147 -4.29 -2.36 16.61
C LEU A 147 -2.86 -2.32 16.08
N ILE A 148 -2.22 -1.15 15.99
CA ILE A 148 -0.80 -1.07 15.58
C ILE A 148 0.09 -1.85 16.56
N ASP A 149 -0.27 -1.80 17.83
CA ASP A 149 0.42 -2.47 18.92
C ASP A 149 0.07 -3.96 19.05
N SER A 150 -0.94 -4.46 18.33
CA SER A 150 -1.34 -5.86 18.41
C SER A 150 -0.34 -6.74 17.66
N PHE A 151 0.25 -7.68 18.39
CA PHE A 151 0.99 -8.79 17.79
C PHE A 151 0.67 -10.07 18.55
N ASP A 152 -0.23 -10.85 17.99
CA ASP A 152 -0.55 -12.19 18.43
C ASP A 152 -0.12 -13.17 17.33
N ILE A 153 0.88 -14.00 17.63
CA ILE A 153 1.40 -14.99 16.69
C ILE A 153 0.35 -16.05 16.36
N ASP A 154 -0.55 -16.33 17.31
CA ASP A 154 -1.60 -17.33 17.15
C ASP A 154 -2.81 -16.76 16.39
N ASN A 155 -2.95 -15.43 16.35
CA ASN A 155 -3.97 -14.73 15.59
C ASN A 155 -3.39 -13.50 14.85
N LEU A 156 -2.66 -13.78 13.77
CA LEU A 156 -1.99 -12.74 12.99
C LEU A 156 -2.97 -11.87 12.22
N GLN A 157 -2.95 -10.57 12.54
CA GLN A 157 -3.74 -9.56 11.84
C GLN A 157 -2.92 -8.93 10.70
N LEU A 158 -3.56 -8.76 9.53
CA LEU A 158 -2.87 -8.28 8.32
C LEU A 158 -2.34 -6.85 8.47
N VAL A 159 -3.16 -5.91 8.97
CA VAL A 159 -2.80 -4.49 9.01
C VAL A 159 -1.58 -4.21 9.91
N PRO A 160 -1.51 -4.74 11.15
CA PRO A 160 -0.32 -4.59 12.00
C PRO A 160 0.92 -5.18 11.35
N LEU A 161 0.79 -6.33 10.67
CA LEU A 161 1.90 -6.95 9.96
C LEU A 161 2.39 -6.10 8.79
N LEU A 162 1.48 -5.53 7.97
CA LEU A 162 1.85 -4.64 6.87
C LEU A 162 2.60 -3.40 7.37
N PHE A 163 2.22 -2.86 8.53
CA PHE A 163 2.93 -1.76 9.18
C PHE A 163 4.32 -2.19 9.69
N GLN A 164 4.37 -3.26 10.49
CA GLN A 164 5.60 -3.78 11.12
C GLN A 164 6.66 -4.21 10.09
N THR A 165 6.21 -4.74 8.95
CA THR A 165 7.09 -5.15 7.84
C THR A 165 7.44 -4.02 6.88
N GLY A 166 6.96 -2.80 7.12
CA GLY A 166 7.33 -1.60 6.36
C GLY A 166 6.56 -1.40 5.04
N TYR A 167 5.53 -2.20 4.75
CA TYR A 167 4.67 -1.96 3.58
C TYR A 167 3.71 -0.79 3.78
N LEU A 168 3.30 -0.52 5.02
CA LEU A 168 2.51 0.64 5.39
C LEU A 168 3.25 1.49 6.42
N SER A 169 3.01 2.80 6.41
CA SER A 169 3.55 3.73 7.38
C SER A 169 2.54 4.81 7.76
N ILE A 170 2.80 5.52 8.86
CA ILE A 170 1.89 6.53 9.41
C ILE A 170 1.86 7.76 8.51
N LYS A 171 0.71 8.02 7.89
CA LYS A 171 0.47 9.20 7.06
C LYS A 171 0.02 10.39 7.90
N SER A 172 -0.87 10.17 8.86
CA SER A 172 -1.35 11.18 9.79
C SER A 172 -1.87 10.54 11.08
N VAL A 173 -1.93 11.35 12.14
CA VAL A 173 -2.54 10.96 13.42
C VAL A 173 -3.58 12.00 13.79
N GLN A 174 -4.74 11.54 14.25
CA GLN A 174 -5.83 12.39 14.70
C GLN A 174 -6.34 11.95 16.07
N PRO A 175 -6.76 12.87 16.93
CA PRO A 175 -7.40 12.52 18.19
C PRO A 175 -8.69 11.72 17.94
N SER A 176 -8.89 10.66 18.72
CA SER A 176 -10.14 9.92 18.76
C SER A 176 -11.16 10.67 19.63
N LEU A 177 -12.42 10.74 19.19
CA LEU A 177 -13.53 11.30 19.99
C LEU A 177 -13.78 10.53 21.30
N ARG A 178 -13.35 9.26 21.37
CA ARG A 178 -13.45 8.40 22.57
C ARG A 178 -12.21 8.46 23.47
N GLY A 179 -11.27 9.36 23.18
CA GLY A 179 -9.93 9.36 23.77
C GLY A 179 -8.97 8.42 23.03
N GLY A 180 -7.68 8.71 23.12
CA GLY A 180 -6.61 8.03 22.38
C GLY A 180 -6.36 8.59 20.98
N GLN A 181 -5.59 7.85 20.18
CA GLN A 181 -5.18 8.24 18.83
C GLN A 181 -5.76 7.32 17.75
N LEU A 182 -6.12 7.92 16.62
CA LEU A 182 -6.41 7.23 15.36
C LEU A 182 -5.30 7.52 14.37
N PHE A 183 -4.79 6.48 13.75
CA PHE A 183 -3.69 6.53 12.80
C PHE A 183 -4.23 6.26 11.41
N ARG A 184 -3.84 7.10 10.46
CA ARG A 184 -4.02 6.81 9.03
C ARG A 184 -2.75 6.17 8.51
N LEU A 185 -2.86 4.98 7.94
CA LEU A 185 -1.78 4.25 7.31
C LEU A 185 -1.87 4.34 5.78
N GLY A 186 -0.73 4.16 5.11
CA GLY A 186 -0.61 4.06 3.66
C GLY A 186 0.83 3.73 3.25
N PHE A 187 1.07 3.40 1.98
CA PHE A 187 2.41 3.08 1.48
C PHE A 187 3.40 4.21 1.76
N PRO A 188 4.60 3.95 2.31
CA PRO A 188 5.54 5.01 2.69
C PRO A 188 5.93 5.86 1.49
N ASN A 189 6.34 5.23 0.39
CA ASN A 189 6.96 5.86 -0.76
C ASN A 189 6.60 5.13 -2.07
N ARG A 190 7.09 5.65 -3.21
CA ARG A 190 6.79 5.08 -4.54
C ARG A 190 7.36 3.68 -4.72
N GLU A 191 8.58 3.41 -4.25
CA GLU A 191 9.19 2.09 -4.37
C GLU A 191 8.31 1.00 -3.77
N VAL A 192 7.86 1.20 -2.53
CA VAL A 192 7.07 0.20 -1.80
C VAL A 192 5.70 0.03 -2.46
N LEU A 193 5.06 1.12 -2.91
CA LEU A 193 3.81 1.08 -3.66
C LEU A 193 3.95 0.21 -4.92
N LEU A 194 4.94 0.50 -5.77
CA LEU A 194 5.16 -0.21 -7.03
C LEU A 194 5.48 -1.69 -6.80
N SER A 195 6.38 -1.96 -5.85
CA SER A 195 6.83 -3.32 -5.58
C SER A 195 5.72 -4.18 -4.98
N PHE A 196 4.92 -3.63 -4.07
CA PHE A 196 3.84 -4.37 -3.44
C PHE A 196 2.69 -4.62 -4.43
N THR A 197 2.32 -3.62 -5.22
CA THR A 197 1.25 -3.76 -6.23
C THR A 197 1.64 -4.73 -7.34
N ASP A 198 2.92 -4.79 -7.73
CA ASP A 198 3.45 -5.80 -8.65
C ASP A 198 3.24 -7.25 -8.15
N VAL A 199 3.43 -7.48 -6.84
CA VAL A 199 3.16 -8.79 -6.23
C VAL A 199 1.68 -9.08 -6.19
N LEU A 200 0.87 -8.08 -5.84
CA LEU A 200 -0.59 -8.20 -5.82
C LEU A 200 -1.11 -8.58 -7.21
N ILE A 201 -0.63 -7.94 -8.28
CA ILE A 201 -1.02 -8.29 -9.65
C ILE A 201 -0.67 -9.75 -9.96
N HIS A 202 0.58 -10.15 -9.68
CA HIS A 202 1.00 -11.54 -9.93
C HIS A 202 0.10 -12.53 -9.19
N PHE A 203 -0.26 -12.22 -7.95
CA PHE A 203 -1.10 -13.08 -7.13
C PHE A 203 -2.58 -13.09 -7.55
N LEU A 204 -3.11 -11.94 -7.95
CA LEU A 204 -4.52 -11.80 -8.32
C LEU A 204 -4.80 -12.29 -9.73
N THR A 205 -3.81 -12.30 -10.62
CA THR A 205 -4.04 -12.54 -12.06
C THR A 205 -3.14 -13.59 -12.69
N GLU A 206 -2.04 -13.97 -12.04
CA GLU A 206 -0.98 -14.83 -12.61
C GLU A 206 -0.34 -14.28 -13.91
N HIS A 207 -0.53 -13.00 -14.25
CA HIS A 207 0.01 -12.35 -15.46
C HIS A 207 1.52 -12.07 -15.40
N GLN A 208 2.37 -13.02 -15.00
CA GLN A 208 3.80 -12.74 -14.77
C GLN A 208 4.51 -12.16 -16.00
N SER A 209 4.22 -12.67 -17.20
CA SER A 209 4.81 -12.20 -18.46
C SER A 209 4.08 -11.01 -19.09
N GLU A 210 2.78 -10.89 -18.89
CA GLU A 210 1.95 -9.86 -19.53
C GLU A 210 1.79 -8.59 -18.70
N ARG A 211 2.11 -8.62 -17.40
CA ARG A 211 1.93 -7.51 -16.47
C ARG A 211 2.48 -6.20 -17.02
N ILE A 212 3.75 -6.20 -17.46
CA ILE A 212 4.42 -4.99 -17.97
C ILE A 212 3.69 -4.46 -19.22
N ARG A 213 3.27 -5.34 -20.12
CA ARG A 213 2.50 -4.96 -21.32
C ARG A 213 1.22 -4.23 -20.94
N PHE A 214 0.45 -4.78 -19.99
CA PHE A 214 -0.77 -4.14 -19.51
C PHE A 214 -0.50 -2.83 -18.76
N GLN A 215 0.55 -2.76 -17.93
CA GLN A 215 0.93 -1.54 -17.21
C GLN A 215 1.25 -0.40 -18.18
N GLU A 216 2.13 -0.64 -19.16
CA GLU A 216 2.52 0.35 -20.16
C GLU A 216 1.33 0.78 -21.02
N GLN A 217 0.50 -0.18 -21.45
CA GLN A 217 -0.69 0.11 -22.25
C GLN A 217 -1.71 0.94 -21.47
N LEU A 218 -2.02 0.58 -20.22
CA LEU A 218 -2.94 1.35 -19.37
C LEU A 218 -2.42 2.77 -19.14
N TYR A 219 -1.12 2.93 -18.84
CA TYR A 219 -0.51 4.24 -18.66
C TYR A 219 -0.67 5.12 -19.90
N ALA A 220 -0.31 4.59 -21.08
CA ALA A 220 -0.38 5.31 -22.34
C ALA A 220 -1.82 5.71 -22.71
N LEU A 221 -2.80 4.81 -22.49
CA LEU A 221 -4.20 5.06 -22.78
C LEU A 221 -4.83 6.10 -21.86
N LEU A 222 -4.47 6.08 -20.57
CA LEU A 222 -4.85 7.11 -19.60
C LEU A 222 -4.21 8.45 -19.98
N GLN A 223 -2.94 8.50 -20.37
CA GLN A 223 -2.34 9.73 -20.87
C GLN A 223 -3.02 10.27 -22.14
N ALA A 224 -3.44 9.38 -23.05
CA ALA A 224 -4.11 9.77 -24.29
C ALA A 224 -5.60 10.13 -24.11
N GLY A 225 -6.22 9.76 -23.00
CA GLY A 225 -7.68 9.88 -22.82
C GLY A 225 -8.49 8.95 -23.74
N ASP A 226 -7.91 7.86 -24.24
CA ASP A 226 -8.57 6.95 -25.17
C ASP A 226 -9.41 5.89 -24.42
N MET A 227 -10.66 6.24 -24.14
CA MET A 227 -11.58 5.40 -23.37
C MET A 227 -12.02 4.14 -24.11
N ALA A 228 -12.05 4.16 -25.44
CA ALA A 228 -12.43 3.00 -26.25
C ALA A 228 -11.36 1.91 -26.15
N GLN A 229 -10.09 2.30 -26.33
CA GLN A 229 -8.98 1.37 -26.19
C GLN A 229 -8.72 0.99 -24.73
N LEU A 230 -9.00 1.88 -23.77
CA LEU A 230 -8.93 1.57 -22.34
C LEU A 230 -9.89 0.43 -21.98
N ARG A 231 -11.15 0.51 -22.45
CA ARG A 231 -12.12 -0.60 -22.31
C ARG A 231 -11.57 -1.90 -22.87
N ASP A 232 -11.04 -1.88 -24.09
CA ASP A 232 -10.58 -3.10 -24.76
C ASP A 232 -9.35 -3.69 -24.08
N CYS A 233 -8.45 -2.83 -23.56
CA CYS A 233 -7.32 -3.24 -22.73
C CYS A 233 -7.79 -3.92 -21.43
N LEU A 234 -8.76 -3.35 -20.71
CA LEU A 234 -9.31 -3.96 -19.50
C LEU A 234 -10.02 -5.29 -19.78
N LYS A 235 -10.79 -5.38 -20.87
CA LYS A 235 -11.42 -6.65 -21.29
C LYS A 235 -10.38 -7.73 -21.59
N ALA A 236 -9.31 -7.38 -22.32
CA ALA A 236 -8.21 -8.28 -22.62
C ALA A 236 -7.45 -8.71 -21.35
N LEU A 237 -7.27 -7.79 -20.40
CA LEU A 237 -6.67 -8.05 -19.10
C LEU A 237 -7.48 -9.11 -18.36
N PHE A 238 -8.77 -8.92 -18.12
CA PHE A 238 -9.56 -9.92 -17.41
C PHE A 238 -9.68 -11.25 -18.18
N ALA A 239 -9.74 -11.22 -19.50
CA ALA A 239 -9.77 -12.43 -20.34
C ALA A 239 -8.47 -13.26 -20.27
N ALA A 240 -7.34 -12.62 -19.96
CA ALA A 240 -6.05 -13.30 -19.83
C ALA A 240 -5.86 -14.02 -18.48
N ILE A 241 -6.75 -13.79 -17.51
CA ILE A 241 -6.66 -14.42 -16.18
C ILE A 241 -6.98 -15.91 -16.30
N PRO A 242 -6.06 -16.83 -15.92
CA PRO A 242 -6.28 -18.27 -16.05
C PRO A 242 -7.50 -18.75 -15.26
N TYR A 243 -8.27 -19.68 -15.84
CA TYR A 243 -9.44 -20.28 -15.18
C TYR A 243 -9.12 -20.85 -13.78
N ASN A 244 -7.96 -21.48 -13.63
CA ASN A 244 -7.51 -22.06 -12.37
C ASN A 244 -7.36 -21.03 -11.25
N ASN A 245 -7.06 -19.77 -11.58
CA ASN A 245 -6.99 -18.70 -10.60
C ASN A 245 -8.37 -18.44 -9.99
N TYR A 246 -9.45 -18.47 -10.77
CA TYR A 246 -10.81 -18.31 -10.22
C TYR A 246 -11.31 -19.51 -9.40
N VAL A 247 -10.79 -20.71 -9.65
CA VAL A 247 -11.18 -21.92 -8.91
C VAL A 247 -10.39 -22.07 -7.61
N ASN A 248 -9.11 -21.71 -7.64
CA ASN A 248 -8.20 -21.87 -6.51
C ASN A 248 -8.16 -20.65 -5.58
N ASN A 249 -8.88 -19.57 -5.92
CA ASN A 249 -8.82 -18.29 -5.23
C ASN A 249 -10.23 -17.86 -4.82
N THR A 250 -10.62 -18.15 -3.57
CA THR A 250 -11.93 -17.79 -3.01
C THR A 250 -12.23 -16.29 -3.00
N ILE A 251 -11.20 -15.45 -3.21
CA ILE A 251 -11.36 -14.02 -3.37
C ILE A 251 -12.19 -13.70 -4.64
N SER A 252 -12.14 -14.49 -5.70
CA SER A 252 -12.78 -14.13 -6.97
C SER A 252 -14.31 -14.18 -6.96
N SER A 253 -14.92 -14.79 -5.94
CA SER A 253 -16.37 -14.74 -5.70
C SER A 253 -16.81 -13.52 -4.89
N TYR A 254 -15.87 -12.70 -4.42
CA TYR A 254 -16.14 -11.45 -3.72
C TYR A 254 -16.22 -10.30 -4.73
N GLU A 255 -17.25 -9.46 -4.62
CA GLU A 255 -17.44 -8.27 -5.47
C GLU A 255 -16.19 -7.37 -5.50
N GLY A 256 -15.48 -7.26 -4.37
CA GLY A 256 -14.26 -6.48 -4.28
C GLY A 256 -13.04 -7.05 -5.03
N TYR A 257 -13.12 -8.26 -5.61
CA TYR A 257 -12.02 -8.82 -6.41
C TYR A 257 -11.74 -8.01 -7.67
N TYR A 258 -12.77 -7.71 -8.46
CA TYR A 258 -12.62 -6.98 -9.72
C TYR A 258 -12.04 -5.59 -9.48
N ALA A 259 -12.57 -4.89 -8.47
CA ALA A 259 -12.05 -3.61 -8.01
C ALA A 259 -10.60 -3.73 -7.50
N SER A 260 -10.25 -4.82 -6.80
CA SER A 260 -8.89 -5.09 -6.32
C SER A 260 -7.90 -5.34 -7.46
N VAL A 261 -8.31 -6.02 -8.54
CA VAL A 261 -7.48 -6.21 -9.75
C VAL A 261 -7.23 -4.86 -10.42
N ILE A 262 -8.28 -4.06 -10.66
CA ILE A 262 -8.13 -2.74 -11.27
C ILE A 262 -7.27 -1.83 -10.40
N TYR A 263 -7.52 -1.80 -9.09
CA TYR A 263 -6.71 -1.05 -8.14
C TYR A 263 -5.23 -1.46 -8.22
N ALA A 264 -4.93 -2.78 -8.19
CA ALA A 264 -3.55 -3.25 -8.24
C ALA A 264 -2.83 -2.77 -9.51
N TYR A 265 -3.48 -2.88 -10.67
CA TYR A 265 -2.92 -2.36 -11.93
C TYR A 265 -2.75 -0.84 -11.93
N LEU A 266 -3.78 -0.06 -11.57
CA LEU A 266 -3.70 1.40 -11.57
C LEU A 266 -2.71 1.95 -10.54
N ALA A 267 -2.65 1.36 -9.36
CA ALA A 267 -1.70 1.72 -8.30
C ALA A 267 -0.25 1.41 -8.72
N SER A 268 -0.03 0.31 -9.46
CA SER A 268 1.28 -0.05 -10.00
C SER A 268 1.80 0.90 -11.09
N LEU A 269 1.00 1.84 -11.57
CA LEU A 269 1.44 2.89 -12.49
C LEU A 269 2.18 4.02 -11.75
N GLY A 270 2.11 4.06 -10.41
CA GLY A 270 2.72 5.12 -9.60
C GLY A 270 2.12 6.50 -9.83
N LEU A 271 0.86 6.54 -10.28
CA LEU A 271 0.07 7.75 -10.49
C LEU A 271 -0.56 8.23 -9.18
N ASP A 272 -1.12 9.45 -9.18
CA ASP A 272 -1.92 9.96 -8.05
C ASP A 272 -3.30 9.30 -8.06
N LEU A 273 -3.35 8.11 -7.46
CA LEU A 273 -4.56 7.33 -7.23
C LEU A 273 -5.06 7.58 -5.81
N THR A 274 -6.37 7.80 -5.68
CA THR A 274 -7.08 7.84 -4.41
C THR A 274 -8.22 6.84 -4.48
N ALA A 275 -8.06 5.72 -3.78
CA ALA A 275 -9.15 4.79 -3.55
C ALA A 275 -10.13 5.31 -2.50
N GLU A 276 -11.40 4.90 -2.63
CA GLU A 276 -12.45 5.19 -1.65
C GLU A 276 -12.53 6.71 -1.39
N ASP A 277 -12.53 7.48 -2.48
CA ASP A 277 -12.33 8.92 -2.46
C ASP A 277 -13.60 9.65 -1.97
N VAL A 278 -13.49 10.20 -0.75
CA VAL A 278 -14.63 10.78 -0.04
C VAL A 278 -14.99 12.15 -0.62
N THR A 279 -16.30 12.35 -0.80
CA THR A 279 -16.95 13.61 -1.20
C THR A 279 -18.05 13.95 -0.20
N SER A 280 -18.64 15.15 -0.31
CA SER A 280 -19.82 15.51 0.50
C SER A 280 -21.08 14.70 0.16
N LYS A 281 -21.11 14.04 -1.00
CA LYS A 281 -22.30 13.33 -1.52
C LYS A 281 -22.16 11.81 -1.51
N GLY A 282 -21.01 11.28 -1.10
CA GLY A 282 -20.71 9.85 -1.12
C GLY A 282 -19.22 9.60 -1.27
N ARG A 283 -18.89 8.45 -1.86
CA ARG A 283 -17.53 7.98 -2.04
C ARG A 283 -17.38 7.42 -3.44
N ILE A 284 -16.31 7.82 -4.12
CA ILE A 284 -15.94 7.32 -5.45
C ILE A 284 -15.04 6.11 -5.23
N ASP A 285 -15.25 5.02 -5.98
CA ASP A 285 -14.42 3.82 -5.79
C ASP A 285 -12.94 4.10 -6.05
N LEU A 286 -12.61 4.71 -7.21
CA LEU A 286 -11.26 5.19 -7.51
C LEU A 286 -11.30 6.57 -8.18
N SER A 287 -10.41 7.45 -7.73
CA SER A 287 -10.08 8.70 -8.43
C SER A 287 -8.61 8.69 -8.83
N LEU A 288 -8.33 8.95 -10.10
CA LEU A 288 -6.98 8.98 -10.64
C LEU A 288 -6.70 10.36 -11.23
N ARG A 289 -5.55 10.95 -10.87
CA ARG A 289 -5.12 12.27 -11.34
C ARG A 289 -3.82 12.17 -12.10
N LEU A 290 -3.85 12.66 -13.33
CA LEU A 290 -2.69 12.88 -14.18
C LEU A 290 -2.47 14.38 -14.35
N ASP A 291 -1.35 14.77 -14.93
CA ASP A 291 -1.07 16.19 -15.22
C ASP A 291 -2.09 16.76 -16.20
N ASN A 292 -2.59 15.96 -17.13
CA ASN A 292 -3.49 16.37 -18.21
C ASN A 292 -4.96 15.98 -18.03
N ALA A 293 -5.32 15.11 -17.09
CA ALA A 293 -6.68 14.59 -16.95
C ALA A 293 -6.99 14.07 -15.54
N ILE A 294 -8.27 13.92 -15.24
CA ILE A 294 -8.78 13.30 -14.01
C ILE A 294 -9.77 12.20 -14.40
N TYR A 295 -9.69 11.04 -13.77
CA TYR A 295 -10.58 9.90 -14.00
C TYR A 295 -11.29 9.54 -12.71
N LEU A 296 -12.63 9.53 -12.74
CA LEU A 296 -13.47 9.08 -11.63
C LEU A 296 -14.11 7.77 -12.06
N ILE A 297 -13.82 6.69 -11.33
CA ILE A 297 -14.19 5.33 -11.71
C ILE A 297 -15.10 4.75 -10.63
N GLU A 298 -16.23 4.19 -11.05
CA GLU A 298 -17.16 3.45 -10.22
C GLU A 298 -17.33 2.03 -10.78
N PHE A 299 -17.40 1.04 -9.89
CA PHE A 299 -17.58 -0.36 -10.25
C PHE A 299 -18.93 -0.89 -9.77
N LYS A 300 -19.46 -1.86 -10.52
CA LYS A 300 -20.56 -2.73 -10.08
C LYS A 300 -20.27 -4.16 -10.50
N VAL A 301 -20.58 -5.12 -9.65
CA VAL A 301 -20.58 -6.54 -10.01
C VAL A 301 -22.00 -7.03 -9.97
N ASP A 302 -22.47 -7.64 -11.06
CA ASP A 302 -23.85 -8.13 -11.22
C ASP A 302 -24.93 -7.04 -10.97
N GLY A 303 -24.56 -5.77 -11.18
CA GLY A 303 -25.37 -4.58 -10.84
C GLY A 303 -26.25 -4.03 -11.96
N GLY A 304 -26.19 -4.62 -13.16
CA GLY A 304 -27.10 -4.32 -14.27
C GLY A 304 -26.88 -2.99 -15.00
N GLY A 305 -25.64 -2.49 -15.10
CA GLY A 305 -25.30 -1.36 -15.99
C GLY A 305 -25.47 0.03 -15.37
N LYS A 306 -25.34 0.17 -14.05
CA LYS A 306 -25.70 1.41 -13.31
C LYS A 306 -24.52 2.15 -12.71
N ALA A 307 -23.28 1.74 -13.02
CA ALA A 307 -22.09 2.34 -12.44
C ALA A 307 -21.96 3.83 -12.81
N LEU A 308 -22.10 4.20 -14.09
CA LEU A 308 -21.99 5.59 -14.52
C LEU A 308 -23.14 6.47 -14.00
N GLU A 309 -24.35 5.91 -13.92
CA GLU A 309 -25.52 6.61 -13.37
C GLU A 309 -25.29 7.06 -11.93
N GLN A 310 -24.60 6.23 -11.13
CA GLN A 310 -24.26 6.59 -9.76
C GLN A 310 -23.37 7.84 -9.70
N ILE A 311 -22.32 7.90 -10.54
CA ILE A 311 -21.43 9.06 -10.61
C ILE A 311 -22.21 10.33 -10.96
N ARG A 312 -23.08 10.25 -11.98
CA ARG A 312 -23.94 11.35 -12.43
C ARG A 312 -24.87 11.86 -11.33
N GLN A 313 -25.61 10.96 -10.69
CA GLN A 313 -26.57 11.33 -9.64
C GLN A 313 -25.87 12.00 -8.45
N ARG A 314 -24.67 11.49 -8.09
CA ARG A 314 -23.89 12.02 -6.97
C ARG A 314 -23.08 13.27 -7.33
N ASN A 315 -22.93 13.60 -8.61
CA ASN A 315 -22.17 14.75 -9.09
C ASN A 315 -20.73 14.78 -8.54
N TYR A 316 -20.06 13.63 -8.49
CA TYR A 316 -18.73 13.49 -7.91
C TYR A 316 -17.67 14.40 -8.54
N GLN A 317 -17.80 14.70 -9.83
CA GLN A 317 -16.95 15.61 -10.58
C GLN A 317 -16.87 17.03 -10.00
N GLN A 318 -17.88 17.48 -9.25
CA GLN A 318 -17.90 18.80 -8.63
C GLN A 318 -16.72 19.02 -7.67
N LYS A 319 -16.20 17.95 -7.03
CA LYS A 319 -15.00 18.01 -6.19
C LYS A 319 -13.76 18.50 -6.94
N TYR A 320 -13.71 18.25 -8.24
CA TYR A 320 -12.57 18.52 -9.11
C TYR A 320 -12.78 19.73 -10.02
N GLN A 321 -13.92 20.42 -9.89
CA GLN A 321 -14.24 21.62 -10.66
C GLN A 321 -13.19 22.71 -10.45
N GLY A 322 -12.83 23.40 -11.53
CA GLY A 322 -11.87 24.52 -11.49
C GLY A 322 -10.39 24.10 -11.58
N GLN A 323 -10.08 22.80 -11.68
CA GLN A 323 -8.70 22.33 -11.84
C GLN A 323 -8.16 22.46 -13.28
N GLY A 324 -8.98 22.91 -14.24
CA GLY A 324 -8.57 23.15 -15.63
C GLY A 324 -8.20 21.89 -16.42
N LYS A 325 -8.61 20.71 -15.94
CA LYS A 325 -8.35 19.40 -16.57
C LYS A 325 -9.66 18.78 -17.05
N PRO A 326 -9.68 18.08 -18.20
CA PRO A 326 -10.79 17.21 -18.56
C PRO A 326 -11.01 16.17 -17.47
N ILE A 327 -12.27 15.93 -17.12
CA ILE A 327 -12.67 14.94 -16.12
C ILE A 327 -13.46 13.84 -16.81
N TYR A 328 -12.93 12.63 -16.80
CA TYR A 328 -13.58 11.44 -17.33
C TYR A 328 -14.33 10.73 -16.22
N LEU A 329 -15.62 10.50 -16.42
CA LEU A 329 -16.48 9.74 -15.52
C LEU A 329 -16.66 8.37 -16.16
N ILE A 330 -16.29 7.31 -15.44
CA ILE A 330 -16.22 5.95 -15.97
C ILE A 330 -17.03 5.03 -15.06
N GLY A 331 -18.07 4.43 -15.60
CA GLY A 331 -18.80 3.33 -14.99
C GLY A 331 -18.37 2.00 -15.59
N ILE A 332 -17.96 1.06 -14.74
CA ILE A 332 -17.56 -0.29 -15.16
C ILE A 332 -18.47 -1.31 -14.49
N ASP A 333 -19.19 -2.09 -15.28
CA ASP A 333 -20.01 -3.19 -14.81
C ASP A 333 -19.35 -4.52 -15.17
N PHE A 334 -19.24 -5.39 -14.16
CA PHE A 334 -18.74 -6.75 -14.27
C PHE A 334 -19.86 -7.76 -14.15
N ASP A 335 -19.66 -8.90 -14.80
CA ASP A 335 -20.48 -10.09 -14.59
C ASP A 335 -19.61 -11.19 -13.98
N SER A 336 -20.04 -11.71 -12.84
CA SER A 336 -19.28 -12.69 -12.07
C SER A 336 -19.23 -14.07 -12.74
N ALA A 337 -20.20 -14.40 -13.59
CA ALA A 337 -20.24 -15.64 -14.36
C ALA A 337 -19.32 -15.54 -15.60
N GLU A 338 -19.36 -14.44 -16.33
CA GLU A 338 -18.48 -14.16 -17.48
C GLU A 338 -17.05 -13.81 -17.06
N ARG A 339 -16.86 -13.43 -15.79
CA ARG A 339 -15.57 -13.06 -15.17
C ARG A 339 -14.87 -11.90 -15.88
N ASN A 340 -15.65 -11.03 -16.51
CA ASN A 340 -15.18 -9.92 -17.32
C ASN A 340 -16.16 -8.74 -17.27
N LEU A 341 -15.78 -7.63 -17.89
CA LEU A 341 -16.60 -6.43 -18.01
C LEU A 341 -17.74 -6.70 -19.01
N THR A 342 -18.98 -6.46 -18.58
CA THR A 342 -20.16 -6.46 -19.46
C THR A 342 -20.47 -5.08 -20.02
N ALA A 343 -20.24 -4.03 -19.23
CA ALA A 343 -20.36 -2.65 -19.69
C ALA A 343 -19.15 -1.79 -19.27
N PHE A 344 -18.86 -0.80 -20.11
CA PHE A 344 -17.89 0.26 -19.85
C PHE A 344 -18.48 1.52 -20.46
N ASP A 345 -19.16 2.29 -19.63
CA ASP A 345 -19.80 3.54 -20.02
C ASP A 345 -18.96 4.70 -19.51
N TRP A 346 -18.82 5.73 -20.33
CA TRP A 346 -18.05 6.90 -19.93
C TRP A 346 -18.65 8.18 -20.48
N GLU A 347 -18.34 9.28 -19.80
CA GLU A 347 -18.57 10.63 -20.29
C GLU A 347 -17.39 11.52 -19.92
N GLN A 348 -17.10 12.49 -20.78
CA GLN A 348 -16.18 13.56 -20.45
C GLN A 348 -16.98 14.75 -19.94
N TRP A 349 -16.66 15.19 -18.72
CA TRP A 349 -17.19 16.39 -18.12
C TRP A 349 -16.20 17.54 -18.30
N GLY A 350 -16.68 18.64 -18.87
CA GLY A 350 -15.89 19.79 -19.27
C GLY A 350 -16.34 20.29 -20.62
#